data_AF-A0A8H3ZUR3-F1
#
_entry.id   AF-A0A8H3ZUR3-F1
#
_cell.length_a   1.000
_cell.length_b   1.000
_cell.length_c   1.000
_cell.angle_alpha   90.00
_cell.angle_beta   90.00
_cell.angle_gamma   90.00
#
_symmetry.space_group_name_H-M   'P 1'
#
loop_
_entity.id
_entity.type
_entity.pdbx_description
1 polymer ?
#
loop_
_entity_poly.entity_id
_entity_poly.type
_entity_poly.pdbx_seq_one_letter_code
_entity_poly.pdbx_strand_id
1 'polypeptide(L)'
;KTFLARLCEQAERYDEMVGYMKEVAKLGGELSVDERNLLSVAYKNVVGTRRASWRIISSIEQKEESKGSDKHVGTIREYRTKIETELEQVCQDVLDVLDDSLIPNAQTGESKVFYHKMKGDYHRYLAEFASGEKRKGAATAAHEAYKSATDVAQTELTPTHPIRLGLALNFSVFYYEILNSPDRACHLAKQAFDDAIAELDSLSEESYRDSTLIMQLLRDNLTLWTSSDSGDAEGAAAGTADAPAEEKKEEAKAEEPKPAEETPAAS
;
A
#
# COMPACT_ATOMS: atom_id res chain seq x y z
N LYS A 1 13.64 18.19 10.86
CA LYS A 1 12.27 17.90 10.37
C LYS A 1 11.84 16.48 10.76
N THR A 2 12.71 15.48 10.59
CA THR A 2 12.51 14.09 11.04
C THR A 2 12.08 13.94 12.51
N PHE A 3 12.68 14.68 13.45
CA PHE A 3 12.24 14.67 14.86
C PHE A 3 10.78 15.11 15.05
N LEU A 4 10.32 16.14 14.32
CA LEU A 4 8.93 16.60 14.39
C LEU A 4 7.99 15.57 13.75
N ALA A 5 8.40 14.90 12.66
CA ALA A 5 7.63 13.82 12.07
C ALA A 5 7.40 12.67 13.06
N ARG A 6 8.43 12.29 13.85
CA ARG A 6 8.28 11.30 14.93
C ARG A 6 7.31 11.76 16.03
N LEU A 7 7.36 13.03 16.43
CA LEU A 7 6.39 13.56 17.38
C LEU A 7 4.96 13.52 16.82
N CYS A 8 4.79 13.82 15.53
CA CYS A 8 3.50 13.72 14.85
C CYS A 8 3.00 12.28 14.77
N GLU A 9 3.87 11.31 14.49
CA GLU A 9 3.53 9.87 14.51
C GLU A 9 2.99 9.44 15.87
N GLN A 10 3.72 9.76 16.94
CA GLN A 10 3.31 9.43 18.32
C GLN A 10 2.03 10.14 18.76
N ALA A 11 1.69 11.26 18.12
CA ALA A 11 0.47 12.02 18.37
C ALA A 11 -0.64 11.74 17.35
N GLU A 12 -0.43 10.78 16.43
CA GLU A 12 -1.34 10.43 15.34
C GLU A 12 -1.73 11.62 14.44
N ARG A 13 -0.86 12.63 14.34
CA ARG A 13 -1.05 13.85 13.50
C ARG A 13 -0.44 13.65 12.11
N TYR A 14 -0.94 12.66 11.38
CA TYR A 14 -0.33 12.22 10.11
C TYR A 14 -0.34 13.27 9.00
N ASP A 15 -1.34 14.17 8.95
CA ASP A 15 -1.36 15.27 7.96
C ASP A 15 -0.16 16.23 8.15
N GLU A 16 0.23 16.53 9.39
CA GLU A 16 1.44 17.31 9.69
C GLU A 16 2.73 16.52 9.47
N MET A 17 2.71 15.23 9.79
CA MET A 17 3.82 14.32 9.54
C MET A 17 4.19 14.31 8.04
N VAL A 18 3.18 14.24 7.15
CA VAL A 18 3.35 14.38 5.70
C VAL A 18 4.04 15.71 5.37
N GLY A 19 3.57 16.82 5.93
CA GLY A 19 4.19 18.14 5.73
C GLY A 19 5.70 18.15 6.03
N TYR A 20 6.10 17.60 7.18
CA TYR A 20 7.52 17.53 7.55
C TYR A 20 8.33 16.57 6.69
N MET A 21 7.78 15.40 6.35
CA MET A 21 8.48 14.41 5.54
C MET A 21 8.65 14.84 4.08
N LYS A 22 7.73 15.64 3.55
CA LYS A 22 7.91 16.30 2.25
C LYS A 22 9.06 17.30 2.25
N GLU A 23 9.21 18.07 3.33
CA GLU A 23 10.36 18.97 3.44
C GLU A 23 11.67 18.17 3.47
N VAL A 24 11.72 17.04 4.18
CA VAL A 24 12.89 16.14 4.19
C VAL A 24 13.17 15.62 2.77
N ALA A 25 12.15 15.13 2.05
CA ALA A 25 12.31 14.66 0.67
C ALA A 25 12.86 15.76 -0.28
N LYS A 26 12.46 17.02 -0.06
CA LYS A 26 12.88 18.17 -0.88
C LYS A 26 14.27 18.71 -0.55
N LEU A 27 14.91 18.28 0.54
CA LEU A 27 16.31 18.63 0.82
C LEU A 27 17.28 17.99 -0.20
N GLY A 28 16.82 16.98 -0.93
CA GLY A 28 17.59 16.27 -1.95
C GLY A 28 18.50 15.19 -1.35
N GLY A 29 18.96 14.29 -2.21
CA GLY A 29 19.72 13.11 -1.80
C GLY A 29 18.84 11.90 -1.46
N GLU A 30 19.48 10.77 -1.18
CA GLU A 30 18.79 9.54 -0.84
C GLU A 30 18.33 9.58 0.62
N LEU A 31 17.06 9.28 0.87
CA LEU A 31 16.54 9.13 2.23
C LEU A 31 17.13 7.90 2.91
N SER A 32 17.42 8.03 4.20
CA SER A 32 17.72 6.88 5.04
C SER A 32 16.53 5.91 5.12
N VAL A 33 16.78 4.67 5.56
CA VAL A 33 15.73 3.66 5.79
C VAL A 33 14.65 4.21 6.73
N ASP A 34 15.06 4.87 7.82
CA ASP A 34 14.17 5.47 8.80
C ASP A 34 13.30 6.58 8.20
N GLU A 35 13.88 7.51 7.45
CA GLU A 35 13.15 8.60 6.80
C GLU A 35 12.18 8.09 5.73
N ARG A 36 12.59 7.09 4.95
CA ARG A 36 11.74 6.43 3.96
C ARG A 36 10.55 5.74 4.62
N ASN A 37 10.76 5.08 5.76
CA ASN A 37 9.68 4.47 6.53
C ASN A 37 8.72 5.52 7.10
N LEU A 38 9.23 6.58 7.73
CA LEU A 38 8.40 7.68 8.24
C LEU A 38 7.55 8.33 7.14
N LEU A 39 8.12 8.56 5.95
CA LEU A 39 7.37 9.12 4.83
C LEU A 39 6.24 8.19 4.38
N SER A 40 6.52 6.89 4.28
CA SER A 40 5.52 5.89 3.88
C SER A 40 4.39 5.79 4.91
N VAL A 41 4.72 5.72 6.20
CA VAL A 41 3.75 5.66 7.31
C VAL A 41 2.85 6.89 7.32
N ALA A 42 3.42 8.08 7.14
CA ALA A 42 2.68 9.33 7.12
C ALA A 42 1.61 9.32 6.02
N TYR A 43 2.01 9.09 4.76
CA TYR A 43 1.07 9.09 3.64
C TYR A 43 0.08 7.92 3.70
N LYS A 44 0.53 6.73 4.14
CA LYS A 44 -0.33 5.56 4.27
C LYS A 44 -1.49 5.82 5.24
N ASN A 45 -1.23 6.43 6.39
CA ASN A 45 -2.28 6.77 7.35
C ASN A 45 -3.25 7.81 6.78
N VAL A 46 -2.72 8.89 6.19
CA VAL A 46 -3.54 9.95 5.57
C VAL A 46 -4.47 9.39 4.50
N VAL A 47 -3.95 8.57 3.57
CA VAL A 47 -4.75 7.97 2.49
C VAL A 47 -5.68 6.87 3.00
N GLY A 48 -5.25 6.08 4.00
CA GLY A 48 -6.01 4.99 4.60
C GLY A 48 -7.33 5.46 5.21
N THR A 49 -7.30 6.51 6.02
CA THR A 49 -8.51 7.10 6.62
C THR A 49 -9.53 7.54 5.57
N ARG A 50 -9.05 8.15 4.47
CA ARG A 50 -9.90 8.65 3.39
C ARG A 50 -10.44 7.51 2.52
N ARG A 51 -9.65 6.46 2.27
CA ARG A 51 -10.09 5.25 1.55
C ARG A 51 -11.15 4.49 2.34
N ALA A 52 -10.97 4.32 3.64
CA ALA A 52 -11.99 3.74 4.51
C ALA A 52 -13.30 4.54 4.49
N SER A 53 -13.20 5.87 4.59
CA SER A 53 -14.35 6.78 4.51
C SER A 53 -15.07 6.65 3.16
N TRP A 54 -14.31 6.63 2.06
CA TRP A 54 -14.85 6.48 0.71
C TRP A 54 -15.61 5.15 0.53
N ARG A 55 -15.05 4.02 1.00
CA ARG A 55 -15.72 2.71 0.96
C ARG A 55 -17.04 2.69 1.71
N ILE A 56 -17.06 3.26 2.93
CA ILE A 56 -18.27 3.35 3.75
C ILE A 56 -19.35 4.16 3.03
N ILE A 57 -18.99 5.36 2.54
CA ILE A 57 -19.95 6.24 1.85
C ILE A 57 -20.44 5.59 0.54
N SER A 58 -19.56 4.96 -0.23
CA SER A 58 -19.94 4.24 -1.45
C SER A 58 -20.92 3.09 -1.17
N SER A 59 -20.71 2.33 -0.08
CA SER A 59 -21.65 1.27 0.34
C SER A 59 -23.00 1.85 0.76
N ILE A 60 -23.01 3.02 1.43
CA ILE A 60 -24.26 3.71 1.80
C ILE A 60 -24.98 4.22 0.55
N GLU A 61 -24.28 4.80 -0.43
CA GLU A 61 -24.85 5.24 -1.71
C GLU A 61 -25.55 4.07 -2.41
N GLN A 62 -24.86 2.94 -2.58
CA GLN A 62 -25.41 1.75 -3.23
C GLN A 62 -26.66 1.21 -2.51
N LYS A 63 -26.67 1.21 -1.17
CA LYS A 63 -27.83 0.79 -0.38
C LYS A 63 -29.01 1.74 -0.54
N GLU A 64 -28.78 3.06 -0.56
CA GLU A 64 -29.86 4.04 -0.74
C GLU A 64 -30.40 4.05 -2.18
N GLU A 65 -29.55 3.88 -3.19
CA GLU A 65 -29.96 3.71 -4.59
C GLU A 65 -30.89 2.51 -4.75
N SER A 66 -30.61 1.39 -4.07
CA SER A 66 -31.45 0.18 -4.12
C SER A 66 -32.87 0.37 -3.54
N LYS A 67 -33.07 1.38 -2.69
CA LYS A 67 -34.37 1.71 -2.07
C LYS A 67 -35.23 2.63 -2.94
N GLY A 68 -34.68 3.19 -4.02
CA GLY A 68 -35.38 4.14 -4.90
C GLY A 68 -35.64 5.52 -4.27
N SER A 69 -34.93 5.88 -3.19
CA SER A 69 -35.09 7.17 -2.51
C SER A 69 -34.21 8.24 -3.15
N ASP A 70 -34.76 8.96 -4.12
CA ASP A 70 -34.02 9.96 -4.92
C ASP A 70 -33.52 11.17 -4.10
N LYS A 71 -34.14 11.44 -2.94
CA LYS A 71 -33.82 12.64 -2.13
C LYS A 71 -32.47 12.61 -1.42
N HIS A 72 -31.99 11.44 -1.01
CA HIS A 72 -30.74 11.32 -0.24
C HIS A 72 -29.55 10.90 -1.10
N VAL A 73 -29.78 10.20 -2.21
CA VAL A 73 -28.72 9.73 -3.12
C VAL A 73 -27.89 10.89 -3.64
N GLY A 74 -28.52 12.01 -4.02
CA GLY A 74 -27.80 13.21 -4.48
C GLY A 74 -26.80 13.74 -3.45
N THR A 75 -27.23 13.91 -2.18
CA THR A 75 -26.35 14.38 -1.09
C THR A 75 -25.23 13.40 -0.77
N ILE A 76 -25.51 12.09 -0.78
CA ILE A 76 -24.49 11.06 -0.53
C ILE A 76 -23.44 11.09 -1.65
N ARG A 77 -23.87 11.21 -2.91
CA ARG A 77 -22.98 11.29 -4.07
C ARG A 77 -22.09 12.53 -4.05
N GLU A 78 -22.64 13.69 -3.68
CA GLU A 78 -21.86 14.92 -3.49
C GLU A 78 -20.78 14.73 -2.42
N TYR A 79 -21.13 14.10 -1.29
CA TYR A 79 -20.17 13.83 -0.22
C TYR A 79 -19.11 12.81 -0.63
N ARG A 80 -19.49 11.73 -1.35
CA ARG A 80 -18.52 10.78 -1.94
C ARG A 80 -17.53 11.52 -2.85
N THR A 81 -18.02 12.38 -3.73
CA THR A 81 -17.20 13.14 -4.68
C THR A 81 -16.20 14.07 -3.96
N LYS A 82 -16.61 14.64 -2.82
CA LYS A 82 -15.70 15.42 -1.97
C LYS A 82 -14.55 14.54 -1.44
N ILE A 83 -14.86 13.36 -0.92
CA ILE A 83 -13.84 12.41 -0.44
C ILE A 83 -12.93 11.96 -1.58
N GLU A 84 -13.48 11.71 -2.77
CA GLU A 84 -12.69 11.35 -3.96
C GLU A 84 -11.71 12.47 -4.35
N THR A 85 -12.13 13.73 -4.25
CA THR A 85 -11.25 14.88 -4.51
C THR A 85 -10.12 14.94 -3.48
N GLU A 86 -10.41 14.71 -2.20
CA GLU A 86 -9.40 14.64 -1.14
C GLU A 86 -8.43 13.47 -1.36
N LEU A 87 -8.93 12.30 -1.77
CA LEU A 87 -8.10 11.15 -2.12
C LEU A 87 -7.22 11.41 -3.34
N GLU A 88 -7.78 11.98 -4.42
CA GLU A 88 -7.04 12.35 -5.63
C GLU A 88 -5.92 13.33 -5.28
N GLN A 89 -6.19 14.33 -4.42
CA GLN A 89 -5.18 15.29 -3.99
C GLN A 89 -4.06 14.67 -3.16
N VAL A 90 -4.36 13.76 -2.22
CA VAL A 90 -3.34 13.07 -1.41
C VAL A 90 -2.50 12.14 -2.29
N CYS A 91 -3.13 11.39 -3.21
CA CYS A 91 -2.42 10.52 -4.13
C CYS A 91 -1.52 11.31 -5.08
N GLN A 92 -2.01 12.41 -5.64
CA GLN A 92 -1.20 13.25 -6.53
C GLN A 92 -0.02 13.86 -5.78
N ASP A 93 -0.24 14.31 -4.53
CA ASP A 93 0.81 14.92 -3.72
C ASP A 93 2.02 14.00 -3.49
N VAL A 94 1.79 12.72 -3.20
CA VAL A 94 2.88 11.76 -3.02
C VAL A 94 3.49 11.31 -4.34
N LEU A 95 2.70 11.22 -5.42
CA LEU A 95 3.21 10.93 -6.76
C LEU A 95 4.17 12.03 -7.23
N ASP A 96 3.83 13.29 -6.97
CA ASP A 96 4.71 14.43 -7.28
C ASP A 96 6.02 14.34 -6.48
N VAL A 97 5.96 14.01 -5.18
CA VAL A 97 7.17 13.84 -4.35
C VAL A 97 8.03 12.67 -4.83
N LEU A 98 7.39 11.56 -5.25
CA LEU A 98 8.09 10.40 -5.79
C LEU A 98 8.82 10.74 -7.09
N ASP A 99 8.14 11.41 -8.02
CA ASP A 99 8.67 11.70 -9.35
C ASP A 99 9.70 12.85 -9.34
N ASP A 100 9.48 13.89 -8.53
CA ASP A 100 10.36 15.06 -8.51
C ASP A 100 11.59 14.86 -7.60
N SER A 101 11.46 14.06 -6.53
CA SER A 101 12.46 14.01 -5.46
C SER A 101 12.97 12.61 -5.14
N LEU A 102 12.12 11.61 -4.96
CA LEU A 102 12.56 10.34 -4.37
C LEU A 102 13.13 9.35 -5.39
N ILE A 103 12.41 9.09 -6.48
CA ILE A 103 12.85 8.16 -7.54
C ILE A 103 14.15 8.65 -8.21
N PRO A 104 14.31 9.94 -8.57
CA PRO A 104 15.56 10.41 -9.17
C PRO A 104 16.79 10.29 -8.27
N ASN A 105 16.60 10.30 -6.93
CA ASN A 105 17.68 10.25 -5.95
C ASN A 105 17.92 8.85 -5.37
N ALA A 106 17.15 7.83 -5.78
CA ALA A 106 17.28 6.45 -5.30
C ALA A 106 18.53 5.76 -5.87
N GLN A 107 19.45 5.34 -4.99
CA GLN A 107 20.74 4.75 -5.41
C GLN A 107 20.75 3.23 -5.25
N THR A 108 20.09 2.72 -4.21
CA THR A 108 20.04 1.29 -3.88
C THR A 108 18.85 0.56 -4.52
N GLY A 109 18.96 -0.76 -4.73
CA GLY A 109 17.85 -1.60 -5.19
C GLY A 109 16.65 -1.53 -4.27
N GLU A 110 16.89 -1.55 -2.95
CA GLU A 110 15.82 -1.41 -1.97
C GLU A 110 15.05 -0.10 -2.11
N SER A 111 15.74 1.05 -2.25
CA SER A 111 15.06 2.35 -2.35
C SER A 111 14.31 2.47 -3.68
N LYS A 112 14.88 2.00 -4.79
CA LYS A 112 14.20 1.95 -6.09
C LYS A 112 12.94 1.10 -6.06
N VAL A 113 13.02 -0.13 -5.56
CA VAL A 113 11.87 -1.04 -5.46
C VAL A 113 10.80 -0.45 -4.54
N PHE A 114 11.21 0.13 -3.40
CA PHE A 114 10.29 0.76 -2.46
C PHE A 114 9.51 1.92 -3.09
N TYR A 115 10.19 2.86 -3.76
CA TYR A 115 9.51 4.02 -4.35
C TYR A 115 8.67 3.65 -5.57
N HIS A 116 9.12 2.73 -6.42
CA HIS A 116 8.30 2.25 -7.53
C HIS A 116 7.07 1.44 -7.05
N LYS A 117 7.22 0.62 -6.01
CA LYS A 117 6.09 -0.04 -5.34
C LYS A 117 5.10 1.00 -4.82
N MET A 118 5.59 2.00 -4.10
CA MET A 118 4.77 3.08 -3.56
C MET A 118 4.04 3.84 -4.68
N LYS A 119 4.73 4.17 -5.78
CA LYS A 119 4.10 4.76 -6.98
C LYS A 119 2.97 3.88 -7.54
N GLY A 120 3.19 2.58 -7.61
CA GLY A 120 2.17 1.59 -7.99
C GLY A 120 0.97 1.60 -7.05
N ASP A 121 1.20 1.65 -5.73
CA ASP A 121 0.16 1.71 -4.70
C ASP A 121 -0.73 2.95 -4.84
N TYR A 122 -0.16 4.15 -5.01
CA TYR A 122 -0.96 5.36 -5.13
C TYR A 122 -1.71 5.48 -6.46
N HIS A 123 -1.15 4.99 -7.57
CA HIS A 123 -1.90 4.87 -8.82
C HIS A 123 -3.01 3.81 -8.73
N ARG A 124 -2.78 2.71 -8.00
CA ARG A 124 -3.83 1.72 -7.71
C ARG A 124 -4.96 2.35 -6.91
N TYR A 125 -4.66 3.13 -5.87
CA TYR A 125 -5.69 3.84 -5.09
C TYR A 125 -6.50 4.80 -5.96
N LEU A 126 -5.87 5.54 -6.87
CA LEU A 126 -6.58 6.35 -7.87
C LEU A 126 -7.50 5.52 -8.76
N ALA A 127 -7.06 4.33 -9.18
CA ALA A 127 -7.84 3.43 -10.02
C ALA A 127 -9.06 2.82 -9.30
N GLU A 128 -9.05 2.72 -7.96
CA GLU A 128 -10.16 2.16 -7.16
C GLU A 128 -11.47 2.93 -7.37
N PHE A 129 -11.41 4.27 -7.34
CA PHE A 129 -12.58 5.14 -7.41
C PHE A 129 -12.74 5.88 -8.75
N ALA A 130 -11.69 5.94 -9.58
CA ALA A 130 -11.78 6.55 -10.90
C ALA A 130 -12.69 5.76 -11.86
N SER A 131 -13.18 6.46 -12.88
CA SER A 131 -13.99 5.88 -13.96
C SER A 131 -13.49 6.30 -15.34
N GLY A 132 -13.91 5.57 -16.38
CA GLY A 132 -13.58 5.86 -17.78
C GLY A 132 -12.06 5.93 -18.05
N GLU A 133 -11.64 6.94 -18.82
CA GLU A 133 -10.24 7.14 -19.19
C GLU A 133 -9.33 7.43 -17.98
N LYS A 134 -9.84 8.10 -16.93
CA LYS A 134 -9.06 8.32 -15.70
C LYS A 134 -8.68 6.99 -15.05
N ARG A 135 -9.63 6.04 -14.94
CA ARG A 135 -9.36 4.71 -14.40
C ARG A 135 -8.32 3.96 -15.22
N LYS A 136 -8.46 3.99 -16.55
CA LYS A 136 -7.53 3.33 -17.47
C LYS A 136 -6.11 3.90 -17.37
N GLY A 137 -5.98 5.22 -17.29
CA GLY A 137 -4.70 5.89 -17.09
C GLY A 137 -4.05 5.49 -15.77
N ALA A 138 -4.80 5.56 -14.67
CA ALA A 138 -4.32 5.17 -13.34
C ALA A 138 -3.90 3.69 -13.28
N ALA A 139 -4.70 2.78 -13.85
CA ALA A 139 -4.37 1.36 -13.90
C ALA A 139 -3.12 1.08 -14.74
N THR A 140 -2.95 1.77 -15.87
CA THR A 140 -1.74 1.63 -16.71
C THR A 140 -0.50 2.09 -15.96
N ALA A 141 -0.56 3.27 -15.33
CA ALA A 141 0.55 3.80 -14.55
C ALA A 141 0.90 2.93 -13.32
N ALA A 142 -0.11 2.37 -12.64
CA ALA A 142 0.10 1.43 -11.55
C ALA A 142 0.82 0.16 -12.03
N HIS A 143 0.39 -0.41 -13.16
CA HIS A 143 1.02 -1.59 -13.75
C HIS A 143 2.48 -1.34 -14.14
N GLU A 144 2.76 -0.21 -14.80
CA GLU A 144 4.12 0.18 -15.20
C GLU A 144 5.04 0.37 -13.99
N ALA A 145 4.54 1.01 -12.92
CA ALA A 145 5.29 1.22 -11.69
C ALA A 145 5.59 -0.10 -10.96
N TYR A 146 4.60 -0.97 -10.78
CA TYR A 146 4.81 -2.29 -10.18
C TYR A 146 5.74 -3.18 -11.02
N LYS A 147 5.62 -3.11 -12.34
CA LYS A 147 6.52 -3.84 -13.25
C LYS A 147 7.96 -3.35 -13.08
N SER A 148 8.17 -2.04 -13.09
CA SER A 148 9.51 -1.44 -12.87
C SER A 148 10.10 -1.86 -11.52
N ALA A 149 9.28 -1.88 -10.46
CA ALA A 149 9.70 -2.39 -9.16
C ALA A 149 10.06 -3.88 -9.21
N THR A 150 9.29 -4.69 -9.96
CA THR A 150 9.50 -6.14 -10.07
C THR A 150 10.79 -6.45 -10.79
N ASP A 151 11.07 -5.75 -11.89
CA ASP A 151 12.28 -5.94 -12.70
C ASP A 151 13.55 -5.69 -11.86
N VAL A 152 13.55 -4.63 -11.03
CA VAL A 152 14.66 -4.33 -10.11
C VAL A 152 14.71 -5.34 -8.95
N ALA A 153 13.56 -5.69 -8.36
CA ALA A 153 13.50 -6.61 -7.23
C ALA A 153 14.00 -8.02 -7.58
N GLN A 154 13.78 -8.49 -8.81
CA GLN A 154 14.25 -9.78 -9.28
C GLN A 154 15.77 -9.89 -9.33
N THR A 155 16.47 -8.77 -9.60
CA THR A 155 17.93 -8.73 -9.73
C THR A 155 18.64 -8.29 -8.47
N GLU A 156 18.02 -7.46 -7.63
CA GLU A 156 18.69 -6.81 -6.50
C GLU A 156 18.22 -7.30 -5.12
N LEU A 157 17.08 -8.00 -5.01
CA LEU A 157 16.52 -8.46 -3.73
C LEU A 157 16.28 -9.98 -3.70
N THR A 158 16.57 -10.62 -2.58
CA THR A 158 16.27 -12.06 -2.40
C THR A 158 14.75 -12.30 -2.42
N PRO A 159 14.27 -13.49 -2.82
CA PRO A 159 12.85 -13.87 -2.76
C PRO A 159 12.21 -13.68 -1.39
N THR A 160 12.99 -13.85 -0.33
CA THR A 160 12.56 -13.65 1.06
C THR A 160 12.55 -12.19 1.51
N HIS A 161 13.11 -11.27 0.73
CA HIS A 161 13.23 -9.87 1.15
C HIS A 161 11.85 -9.23 1.38
N PRO A 162 11.58 -8.59 2.56
CA PRO A 162 10.25 -8.06 2.89
C PRO A 162 9.69 -7.08 1.86
N ILE A 163 10.52 -6.20 1.30
CA ILE A 163 10.09 -5.25 0.23
C ILE A 163 9.65 -6.00 -1.04
N ARG A 164 10.35 -7.09 -1.43
CA ARG A 164 10.01 -7.88 -2.63
C ARG A 164 8.72 -8.68 -2.41
N LEU A 165 8.56 -9.27 -1.23
CA LEU A 165 7.32 -9.95 -0.84
C LEU A 165 6.14 -8.99 -0.79
N GLY A 166 6.32 -7.80 -0.18
CA GLY A 166 5.30 -6.75 -0.14
C GLY A 166 4.95 -6.23 -1.53
N LEU A 167 5.92 -6.11 -2.44
CA LEU A 167 5.64 -5.79 -3.84
C LEU A 167 4.76 -6.85 -4.51
N ALA A 168 5.10 -8.13 -4.35
CA ALA A 168 4.32 -9.22 -4.95
C ALA A 168 2.89 -9.27 -4.38
N LEU A 169 2.74 -9.05 -3.06
CA LEU A 169 1.45 -8.94 -2.40
C LEU A 169 0.60 -7.84 -3.03
N ASN A 170 1.08 -6.60 -3.04
CA ASN A 170 0.32 -5.46 -3.56
C ASN A 170 0.05 -5.59 -5.07
N PHE A 171 0.99 -6.12 -5.84
CA PHE A 171 0.80 -6.31 -7.29
C PHE A 171 -0.20 -7.44 -7.59
N SER A 172 -0.26 -8.50 -6.76
CA SER A 172 -1.29 -9.53 -6.87
C SER A 172 -2.69 -8.96 -6.58
N VAL A 173 -2.83 -8.12 -5.53
CA VAL A 173 -4.08 -7.41 -5.22
C VAL A 173 -4.48 -6.50 -6.39
N PHE A 174 -3.53 -5.79 -7.02
CA PHE A 174 -3.79 -5.00 -8.22
C PHE A 174 -4.35 -5.83 -9.38
N TYR A 175 -3.75 -6.99 -9.68
CA TYR A 175 -4.26 -7.89 -10.71
C TYR A 175 -5.68 -8.36 -10.41
N TYR A 176 -5.98 -8.64 -9.14
CA TYR A 176 -7.29 -9.10 -8.71
C TYR A 176 -8.34 -7.99 -8.77
N GLU A 177 -8.13 -6.90 -8.02
CA GLU A 177 -9.14 -5.86 -7.78
C GLU A 177 -9.26 -4.84 -8.91
N ILE A 178 -8.17 -4.50 -9.59
CA ILE A 178 -8.16 -3.44 -10.61
C ILE A 178 -8.28 -3.99 -12.02
N LEU A 179 -7.50 -5.04 -12.33
CA LEU A 179 -7.47 -5.65 -13.66
C LEU A 179 -8.44 -6.83 -13.83
N ASN A 180 -9.16 -7.21 -12.76
CA ASN A 180 -10.11 -8.32 -12.78
C ASN A 180 -9.51 -9.59 -13.41
N SER A 181 -8.26 -9.90 -13.05
CA SER A 181 -7.44 -10.99 -13.60
C SER A 181 -7.04 -11.96 -12.48
N PRO A 182 -8.00 -12.70 -11.90
CA PRO A 182 -7.76 -13.56 -10.73
C PRO A 182 -6.69 -14.62 -10.98
N ASP A 183 -6.64 -15.22 -12.18
CA ASP A 183 -5.61 -16.20 -12.54
C ASP A 183 -4.19 -15.63 -12.41
N ARG A 184 -3.98 -14.40 -12.88
CA ARG A 184 -2.68 -13.72 -12.79
C ARG A 184 -2.35 -13.34 -11.36
N ALA A 185 -3.34 -12.87 -10.60
CA ALA A 185 -3.16 -12.55 -9.18
C ALA A 185 -2.71 -13.79 -8.38
N CYS A 186 -3.44 -14.91 -8.53
CA CYS A 186 -3.12 -16.16 -7.87
C CYS A 186 -1.76 -16.72 -8.32
N HIS A 187 -1.45 -16.65 -9.61
CA HIS A 187 -0.15 -17.10 -10.11
C HIS A 187 1.00 -16.31 -9.50
N LEU A 188 0.91 -14.97 -9.49
CA LEU A 188 1.94 -14.10 -8.92
C LEU A 188 2.11 -14.32 -7.41
N ALA A 189 1.00 -14.35 -6.66
CA ALA A 189 1.04 -14.55 -5.21
C ALA A 189 1.62 -15.93 -4.84
N LYS A 190 1.21 -16.98 -5.58
CA LYS A 190 1.71 -18.34 -5.36
C LYS A 190 3.20 -18.45 -5.70
N GLN A 191 3.63 -17.90 -6.82
CA GLN A 191 5.04 -17.92 -7.20
C GLN A 191 5.90 -17.23 -6.14
N ALA A 192 5.52 -16.02 -5.69
CA ALA A 192 6.28 -15.31 -4.66
C ALA A 192 6.34 -16.09 -3.33
N PHE A 193 5.25 -16.77 -2.96
CA PHE A 193 5.20 -17.60 -1.77
C PHE A 193 6.10 -18.84 -1.88
N ASP A 194 6.02 -19.56 -3.01
CA ASP A 194 6.82 -20.76 -3.27
C ASP A 194 8.32 -20.43 -3.35
N ASP A 195 8.68 -19.35 -4.05
CA ASP A 195 10.08 -18.87 -4.15
C ASP A 195 10.64 -18.50 -2.76
N ALA A 196 9.85 -17.84 -1.91
CA ALA A 196 10.28 -17.47 -0.56
C ALA A 196 10.39 -18.68 0.38
N ILE A 197 9.51 -19.68 0.26
CA ILE A 197 9.63 -20.94 1.02
C ILE A 197 10.96 -21.64 0.73
N ALA A 198 11.39 -21.66 -0.54
CA ALA A 198 12.61 -22.36 -0.95
C ALA A 198 13.88 -21.82 -0.27
N GLU A 199 13.87 -20.55 0.17
CA GLU A 199 15.01 -19.88 0.78
C GLU A 199 14.78 -19.49 2.26
N LEU A 200 13.64 -19.86 2.84
CA LEU A 200 13.22 -19.39 4.16
C LEU A 200 14.17 -19.81 5.31
N ASP A 201 14.74 -21.00 5.21
CA ASP A 201 15.66 -21.57 6.22
C ASP A 201 17.00 -20.83 6.32
N SER A 202 17.29 -19.94 5.37
CA SER A 202 18.54 -19.14 5.34
C SER A 202 18.44 -17.80 6.07
N LEU A 203 17.26 -17.41 6.55
CA LEU A 203 17.01 -16.12 7.18
C LEU A 203 17.52 -16.03 8.63
N SER A 204 17.94 -14.83 9.02
CA SER A 204 18.11 -14.47 10.44
C SER A 204 16.75 -14.39 11.15
N GLU A 205 16.72 -14.52 12.48
CA GLU A 205 15.47 -14.44 13.26
C GLU A 205 14.71 -13.12 13.01
N GLU A 206 15.43 -12.01 12.89
CA GLU A 206 14.87 -10.67 12.64
C GLU A 206 14.16 -10.61 11.28
N SER A 207 14.85 -11.01 10.20
CA SER A 207 14.26 -11.02 8.85
C SER A 207 13.18 -12.09 8.68
N TYR A 208 13.26 -13.19 9.45
CA TYR A 208 12.29 -14.28 9.41
C TYR A 208 10.90 -13.82 9.85
N ARG A 209 10.80 -13.06 10.95
CA ARG A 209 9.52 -12.54 11.45
C ARG A 209 8.86 -11.63 10.42
N ASP A 210 9.65 -10.80 9.75
CA ASP A 210 9.09 -9.86 8.78
C ASP A 210 8.56 -10.52 7.54
N SER A 211 9.35 -11.44 6.98
CA SER A 211 9.05 -12.18 5.76
C SER A 211 7.85 -13.11 5.94
N THR A 212 7.81 -13.85 7.06
CA THR A 212 6.72 -14.79 7.36
C THR A 212 5.37 -14.11 7.54
N LEU A 213 5.32 -12.89 8.09
CA LEU A 213 4.07 -12.14 8.17
C LEU A 213 3.49 -11.83 6.78
N ILE A 214 4.33 -11.41 5.84
CA ILE A 214 3.89 -11.07 4.48
C ILE A 214 3.52 -12.34 3.70
N MET A 215 4.28 -13.43 3.88
CA MET A 215 3.94 -14.74 3.32
C MET A 215 2.58 -15.24 3.82
N GLN A 216 2.25 -15.00 5.10
CA GLN A 216 0.93 -15.32 5.62
C GLN A 216 -0.17 -14.50 4.92
N LEU A 217 0.05 -13.20 4.65
CA LEU A 217 -0.91 -12.39 3.90
C LEU A 217 -1.10 -12.88 2.46
N LEU A 218 -0.02 -13.29 1.78
CA LEU A 218 -0.10 -13.91 0.45
C LEU A 218 -0.96 -15.19 0.49
N ARG A 219 -0.75 -16.04 1.51
CA ARG A 219 -1.53 -17.26 1.71
C ARG A 219 -3.00 -16.99 2.01
N ASP A 220 -3.28 -15.98 2.84
CA ASP A 220 -4.65 -15.56 3.18
C ASP A 220 -5.39 -15.10 1.91
N ASN A 221 -4.76 -14.28 1.08
CA ASN A 221 -5.30 -13.84 -0.22
C ASN A 221 -5.56 -15.02 -1.17
N LEU A 222 -4.60 -15.94 -1.32
CA LEU A 222 -4.77 -17.15 -2.15
C LEU A 222 -5.96 -18.00 -1.68
N THR A 223 -6.13 -18.15 -0.37
CA THR A 223 -7.26 -18.91 0.20
C THR A 223 -8.59 -18.24 -0.14
N LEU A 224 -8.67 -16.92 0.06
CA LEU A 224 -9.87 -16.13 -0.24
C LEU A 224 -10.26 -16.23 -1.72
N TRP A 225 -9.30 -16.02 -2.62
CA TRP A 225 -9.53 -15.99 -4.07
C TRP A 225 -9.83 -17.36 -4.69
N THR A 226 -9.36 -18.45 -4.07
CA THR A 226 -9.65 -19.82 -4.55
C THR A 226 -10.93 -20.40 -3.95
N SER A 227 -11.32 -19.99 -2.74
CA SER A 227 -12.61 -20.39 -2.15
C SER A 227 -13.82 -19.83 -2.89
N SER A 228 -13.69 -18.65 -3.49
CA SER A 228 -14.79 -17.98 -4.21
C SER A 228 -15.07 -18.60 -5.60
N ASP A 229 -14.14 -19.41 -6.12
CA ASP A 229 -14.29 -20.15 -7.38
C ASP A 229 -15.00 -21.53 -7.19
N SER A 230 -15.22 -21.95 -5.93
CA SER A 230 -15.71 -23.29 -5.56
C SER A 230 -17.25 -23.44 -5.48
N GLY A 231 -18.03 -22.52 -6.06
CA GLY A 231 -19.43 -22.78 -6.40
C GLY A 231 -20.52 -22.66 -5.31
N ASP A 232 -20.24 -22.14 -4.12
CA ASP A 232 -21.29 -21.80 -3.14
C ASP A 232 -21.68 -20.31 -3.26
N ALA A 233 -22.35 -19.97 -4.36
CA ALA A 233 -22.93 -18.66 -4.59
C ALA A 233 -24.46 -18.70 -4.46
N GLU A 234 -24.96 -18.82 -3.22
CA GLU A 234 -26.32 -18.38 -2.88
C GLU A 234 -26.26 -17.39 -1.71
N GLY A 235 -26.48 -16.11 -2.02
CA GLY A 235 -27.03 -15.16 -1.06
C GLY A 235 -26.06 -14.28 -0.26
N ALA A 236 -24.77 -14.17 -0.63
CA ALA A 236 -23.97 -13.04 -0.18
C ALA A 236 -24.04 -11.94 -1.25
N ALA A 237 -24.66 -10.82 -0.90
CA ALA A 237 -24.44 -9.56 -1.61
C ALA A 237 -22.95 -9.41 -1.92
N ALA A 238 -22.62 -8.71 -3.01
CA ALA A 238 -21.29 -8.13 -3.22
C ALA A 238 -20.97 -7.14 -2.08
N GLY A 239 -20.79 -7.67 -0.87
CA GLY A 239 -20.14 -7.04 0.24
C GLY A 239 -18.68 -7.11 -0.11
N THR A 240 -18.14 -5.95 -0.48
CA THR A 240 -16.71 -5.64 -0.41
C THR A 240 -16.04 -6.57 0.58
N ALA A 241 -15.32 -7.57 0.05
CA ALA A 241 -14.55 -8.47 0.87
C ALA A 241 -13.72 -7.60 1.82
N ASP A 242 -13.86 -7.92 3.10
CA ASP A 242 -13.14 -7.36 4.21
C ASP A 242 -11.71 -7.00 3.78
N ALA A 243 -11.27 -5.79 4.12
CA ALA A 243 -9.97 -5.24 3.76
C ALA A 243 -8.89 -6.33 3.84
N PRO A 244 -8.03 -6.52 2.83
CA PRO A 244 -6.92 -7.43 3.01
C PRO A 244 -6.17 -6.94 4.25
N ALA A 245 -5.84 -7.89 5.12
CA ALA A 245 -5.19 -7.64 6.40
C ALA A 245 -3.85 -6.87 6.30
N GLU A 246 -3.44 -6.45 5.09
CA GLU A 246 -2.46 -5.39 4.77
C GLU A 246 -2.67 -4.11 5.61
N GLU A 247 -3.89 -3.56 5.67
CA GLU A 247 -4.07 -2.23 6.28
C GLU A 247 -3.85 -2.27 7.80
N LYS A 248 -4.41 -3.27 8.49
CA LYS A 248 -4.31 -3.43 9.96
C LYS A 248 -2.99 -4.05 10.46
N LYS A 249 -2.26 -4.83 9.65
CA LYS A 249 -1.01 -5.49 10.11
C LYS A 249 0.27 -4.73 9.79
N GLU A 250 0.28 -3.86 8.78
CA GLU A 250 1.42 -2.93 8.60
C GLU A 250 1.42 -1.80 9.65
N GLU A 251 0.26 -1.42 10.22
CA GLU A 251 0.18 -0.49 11.38
C GLU A 251 1.01 -1.00 12.57
N ALA A 252 0.96 -2.31 12.84
CA ALA A 252 1.75 -2.94 13.91
C ALA A 252 3.26 -3.04 13.63
N LYS A 253 3.74 -2.68 12.43
CA LYS A 253 5.16 -2.80 12.02
C LYS A 253 5.88 -1.47 11.87
N ALA A 254 5.16 -0.35 11.78
CA ALA A 254 5.77 0.98 11.85
C ALA A 254 6.24 1.35 13.27
N GLU A 255 5.81 0.60 14.29
CA GLU A 255 5.92 0.97 15.71
C GLU A 255 7.24 0.67 16.44
N GLU A 256 8.27 0.05 15.85
CA GLU A 256 9.54 -0.18 16.57
C GLU A 256 10.79 0.29 15.83
N PRO A 257 11.34 1.46 16.25
CA PRO A 257 12.75 1.58 16.54
C PRO A 257 12.93 1.85 18.04
N LYS A 258 13.67 0.99 18.74
CA LYS A 258 14.10 1.27 20.12
C LYS A 258 15.50 1.88 20.17
N PRO A 259 15.77 2.69 21.22
CA PRO A 259 16.84 3.69 21.22
C PRO A 259 18.23 3.07 21.21
N ALA A 260 19.18 3.78 20.59
CA ALA A 260 20.60 3.46 20.68
C ALA A 260 21.03 3.40 22.15
N GLU A 261 21.51 2.25 22.60
CA GLU A 261 22.22 2.12 23.87
C GLU A 261 23.50 2.96 23.80
N GLU A 262 23.54 4.06 24.55
CA GLU A 262 24.78 4.72 24.94
C GLU A 262 25.58 3.75 25.81
N THR A 263 26.67 3.20 25.27
CA THR A 263 27.70 2.54 26.08
C THR A 263 28.34 3.57 27.02
N PRO A 264 28.34 3.39 28.36
CA PRO A 264 29.19 4.17 29.22
C PRO A 264 30.63 3.68 29.05
N ALA A 265 31.53 4.62 28.76
CA ALA A 265 32.96 4.40 28.79
C ALA A 265 33.37 3.89 30.19
N ALA A 266 34.09 2.77 30.21
CA ALA A 266 34.70 2.24 31.42
C ALA A 266 35.74 3.25 31.96
N SER A 267 35.64 3.55 33.25
CA SER A 267 36.71 4.09 34.10
C SER A 267 36.91 3.14 35.27
#